data_AF-A0A7V9VV81-F1
#
_entry.id   AF-A0A7V9VV81-F1
#
_cell.length_a   1.000
_cell.length_b   1.000
_cell.length_c   1.000
_cell.angle_alpha   90.00
_cell.angle_beta   90.00
_cell.angle_gamma   90.00
#
_symmetry.space_group_name_H-M   'P 1'
#
loop_
_entity.id
_entity.type
_entity.pdbx_description
1 polymer ?
#
loop_
_entity_poly.entity_id
_entity_poly.type
_entity_poly.pdbx_seq_one_letter_code
_entity_poly.pdbx_strand_id
1 'polypeptide(L)'
;MANPSGALSLDGQPVARTATLDRVEIRKRLTVWQRLKQNKLAVGGIVVLVLFYAMALLQPVIATHPYDEITSGMRNTAPSDENWMGTDRSGRDVYSRLIKGGQISLAAGFMAVAIVMTIGISLGAMAGFFGGWVDQFVMRLTDVLLAIPLILLLITAASLFRPSLQTTIIVIGVSSWPGTARLVRGQFLALKNQEFVTAARAMGANPVRIMA
;
A
#
# COMPACT_ATOMS: atom_id res chain seq x y z
N MET A 1 4.27 25.22 -57.52
CA MET A 1 5.73 25.06 -57.57
C MET A 1 6.29 25.39 -56.18
N ALA A 2 6.87 24.38 -55.51
CA ALA A 2 7.83 24.38 -54.37
C ALA A 2 7.53 25.20 -53.10
N ASN A 3 7.96 24.85 -51.88
CA ASN A 3 8.23 23.64 -51.11
C ASN A 3 8.55 24.18 -49.69
N PRO A 4 8.04 23.59 -48.60
CA PRO A 4 8.37 23.91 -47.21
C PRO A 4 9.81 23.57 -46.82
N SER A 5 10.47 24.42 -46.01
CA SER A 5 11.60 24.03 -45.15
C SER A 5 12.17 25.23 -44.41
N GLY A 6 11.97 25.28 -43.09
CA GLY A 6 12.63 26.23 -42.19
C GLY A 6 13.04 25.58 -40.86
N ALA A 7 13.20 24.26 -40.84
CA ALA A 7 13.88 23.55 -39.77
C ALA A 7 15.29 23.18 -40.30
N LEU A 8 16.19 24.16 -40.30
CA LEU A 8 17.61 23.94 -40.52
C LEU A 8 18.34 24.20 -39.20
N SER A 9 18.55 23.11 -38.47
CA SER A 9 19.69 22.97 -37.57
C SER A 9 20.94 22.93 -38.45
N LEU A 10 21.78 23.96 -38.38
CA LEU A 10 22.99 24.07 -39.20
C LEU A 10 24.14 23.19 -38.70
N ASP A 11 24.01 22.53 -37.54
CA ASP A 11 25.01 21.61 -37.03
C ASP A 11 24.37 20.27 -36.69
N GLY A 12 24.90 19.18 -37.24
CA GLY A 12 24.45 17.79 -37.01
C GLY A 12 24.74 17.28 -35.60
N GLN A 13 24.47 18.07 -34.56
CA GLN A 13 24.67 17.72 -33.17
C GLN A 13 23.38 17.12 -32.57
N PRO A 14 23.47 15.99 -31.85
CA PRO A 14 22.32 15.45 -31.15
C PRO A 14 21.86 16.46 -30.09
N VAL A 15 20.60 16.86 -30.17
CA VAL A 15 19.95 17.86 -29.33
C VAL A 15 20.21 17.55 -27.85
N ALA A 16 20.90 18.45 -27.15
CA ALA A 16 21.25 18.42 -25.71
C ALA A 16 20.04 18.43 -24.72
N ARG A 17 18.86 17.97 -25.16
CA ARG A 17 17.62 17.87 -24.37
C ARG A 17 17.60 16.68 -23.43
N THR A 18 18.37 15.62 -23.70
CA THR A 18 18.42 14.43 -22.84
C THR A 18 19.15 14.70 -21.53
N ALA A 19 20.26 15.43 -21.57
CA ALA A 19 21.09 15.68 -20.38
C ALA A 19 20.45 16.59 -19.32
N THR A 20 19.51 17.46 -19.70
CA THR A 20 18.86 18.41 -18.77
C THR A 20 17.71 17.77 -17.99
N LEU A 21 16.94 16.87 -18.59
CA LEU A 21 15.87 16.14 -17.92
C LEU A 21 16.43 15.15 -16.88
N ASP A 22 17.47 14.39 -17.24
CA ASP A 22 18.16 13.47 -16.31
C ASP A 22 18.68 14.19 -15.07
N ARG A 23 19.27 15.38 -15.23
CA ARG A 23 19.82 16.16 -14.11
C ARG A 23 18.74 16.65 -13.13
N VAL A 24 17.53 16.94 -13.60
CA VAL A 24 16.42 17.40 -12.76
C VAL A 24 15.81 16.25 -11.96
N GLU A 25 15.61 15.07 -12.57
CA GLU A 25 15.11 13.87 -11.89
C GLU A 25 16.12 13.34 -10.85
N ILE A 26 17.41 13.31 -11.19
CA ILE A 26 18.48 12.89 -10.28
C ILE A 26 18.57 13.84 -9.07
N ARG A 27 18.45 15.16 -9.27
CA ARG A 27 18.40 16.13 -8.14
C ARG A 27 17.18 15.91 -7.24
N LYS A 28 15.99 15.64 -7.80
CA LYS A 28 14.78 15.35 -7.00
C LYS A 28 14.95 14.09 -6.14
N ARG A 29 15.48 12.99 -6.70
CA ARG A 29 15.74 11.74 -5.95
C ARG A 29 16.75 11.92 -4.83
N LEU A 30 17.83 12.66 -5.07
CA LEU A 30 18.83 12.97 -4.05
C LEU A 30 18.24 13.78 -2.89
N THR A 31 17.27 14.67 -3.16
CA THR A 31 16.61 15.46 -2.10
C THR A 31 15.63 14.68 -1.22
N VAL A 32 14.98 13.62 -1.72
CA VAL A 32 14.01 12.85 -0.89
C VAL A 32 14.74 12.13 0.24
N TRP A 33 15.82 11.41 -0.06
CA TRP A 33 16.63 10.70 0.95
C TRP A 33 17.29 11.66 1.94
N GLN A 34 17.76 12.81 1.46
CA GLN A 34 18.33 13.85 2.33
C GLN A 34 17.26 14.46 3.26
N ARG A 35 16.07 14.78 2.75
CA ARG A 35 14.94 15.29 3.55
C ARG A 35 14.44 14.26 4.55
N LEU A 36 14.41 12.98 4.17
CA LEU A 36 14.03 11.87 5.04
C LEU A 36 15.00 11.77 6.22
N LYS A 37 16.31 11.81 5.97
CA LYS A 37 17.35 11.77 7.02
C LYS A 37 17.37 13.02 7.91
N GLN A 38 16.96 14.17 7.38
CA GLN A 38 16.86 15.42 8.15
C GLN A 38 15.67 15.41 9.12
N ASN A 39 14.62 14.63 8.84
CA ASN A 39 13.46 14.51 9.71
C ASN A 39 13.64 13.37 10.72
N LYS A 40 14.05 13.73 11.95
CA LYS A 40 14.28 12.77 13.05
C LYS A 40 13.08 11.87 13.35
N LEU A 41 11.85 12.39 13.21
CA LEU A 41 10.63 11.61 13.42
C LEU A 41 10.42 10.58 12.30
N ALA A 42 10.68 10.95 11.05
CA ALA A 42 10.58 10.04 9.91
C ALA A 42 11.61 8.91 9.99
N VAL A 43 12.85 9.22 10.37
CA VAL A 43 13.89 8.21 10.60
C VAL A 43 13.50 7.28 11.75
N GLY A 44 12.99 7.82 12.87
CA GLY A 44 12.53 7.03 14.00
C GLY A 44 11.45 6.02 13.61
N GLY A 45 10.44 6.44 12.85
CA GLY A 45 9.38 5.55 12.35
C GLY A 45 9.92 4.44 11.44
N ILE A 46 10.85 4.75 10.56
CA ILE A 46 11.48 3.75 9.68
C ILE A 46 12.26 2.72 10.50
N VAL A 47 13.03 3.15 11.49
CA VAL A 47 13.78 2.23 12.37
C VAL A 47 12.81 1.26 13.08
N VAL A 48 11.70 1.77 13.62
CA VAL A 48 10.69 0.92 14.28
C VAL A 48 10.08 -0.09 13.30
N LEU A 49 9.71 0.33 12.09
CA LEU A 49 9.17 -0.57 11.07
C LEU A 49 10.18 -1.65 10.66
N VAL A 50 11.44 -1.27 10.43
CA VAL A 50 12.52 -2.21 10.08
C VAL A 50 12.74 -3.19 11.21
N LEU A 51 12.72 -2.75 12.47
CA LEU A 51 12.83 -3.65 13.63
C LEU A 51 11.68 -4.66 13.68
N PHE A 52 10.43 -4.23 13.47
CA PHE A 52 9.28 -5.14 13.46
C PHE A 52 9.36 -6.16 12.32
N TYR A 53 9.73 -5.72 11.11
CA TYR A 53 9.95 -6.64 9.98
C TYR A 53 11.12 -7.59 10.23
N ALA A 54 12.22 -7.11 10.79
CA ALA A 54 13.38 -7.94 11.14
C ALA A 54 13.00 -9.00 12.17
N MET A 55 12.31 -8.63 13.25
CA MET A 55 11.83 -9.59 14.27
C MET A 55 10.89 -10.64 13.66
N ALA A 56 9.98 -10.23 12.77
CA ALA A 56 9.06 -11.16 12.12
C ALA A 56 9.74 -12.12 11.12
N LEU A 57 10.77 -11.65 10.39
CA LEU A 57 11.53 -12.48 9.46
C LEU A 57 12.51 -13.41 10.18
N LEU A 58 13.09 -12.94 11.29
CA LEU A 58 14.01 -13.71 12.13
C LEU A 58 13.27 -14.61 13.15
N GLN A 59 11.93 -14.66 13.10
CA GLN A 59 11.11 -15.56 13.91
C GLN A 59 11.63 -17.00 14.01
N PRO A 60 12.02 -17.70 12.92
CA PRO A 60 12.50 -19.09 13.03
C PRO A 60 13.81 -19.24 13.79
N VAL A 61 14.58 -18.16 13.98
CA VAL A 61 15.85 -18.16 14.71
C VAL A 61 15.67 -17.65 16.14
N ILE A 62 14.76 -16.69 16.33
CA ILE A 62 14.55 -16.00 17.61
C ILE A 62 13.57 -16.75 18.51
N ALA A 63 12.62 -17.51 17.95
CA ALA A 63 11.66 -18.26 18.76
C ALA A 63 12.37 -19.32 19.62
N THR A 64 12.04 -19.35 20.91
CA THR A 64 12.62 -20.29 21.88
C THR A 64 11.97 -21.67 21.77
N HIS A 65 10.66 -21.70 21.46
CA HIS A 65 9.86 -22.91 21.36
C HIS A 65 8.99 -22.87 20.10
N PRO A 66 8.52 -24.03 19.59
CA PRO A 66 7.45 -24.06 18.62
C PRO A 66 6.22 -23.30 19.15
N TYR A 67 5.67 -22.40 18.32
CA TYR A 67 4.61 -21.48 18.76
C TYR A 67 3.28 -22.17 19.11
N ASP A 68 3.08 -23.41 18.66
CA ASP A 68 1.87 -24.20 18.82
C ASP A 68 2.01 -25.35 19.83
N GLU A 69 3.23 -25.62 20.30
CA GLU A 69 3.52 -26.68 21.27
C GLU A 69 2.88 -26.38 22.63
N ILE A 70 2.20 -27.39 23.16
CA ILE A 70 1.52 -27.33 24.45
C ILE A 70 2.34 -28.12 25.46
N THR A 71 2.85 -27.43 26.48
CA THR A 71 3.54 -28.10 27.58
C THR A 71 2.60 -28.38 28.74
N SER A 72 2.34 -29.66 28.98
CA SER A 72 1.49 -30.11 30.08
C SER A 72 2.07 -29.72 31.44
N GLY A 73 1.24 -29.19 32.33
CA GLY A 73 1.66 -28.75 33.67
C GLY A 73 2.19 -27.31 33.74
N MET A 74 2.51 -26.69 32.60
CA MET A 74 2.99 -25.30 32.54
C MET A 74 1.89 -24.33 32.14
N ARG A 75 0.72 -24.35 32.77
CA ARG A 75 -0.38 -23.41 32.43
C ARG A 75 -0.28 -22.11 33.22
N ASN A 76 -0.33 -20.97 32.53
CA ASN A 76 -0.24 -19.63 33.12
C ASN A 76 0.97 -19.46 34.08
N THR A 77 2.13 -19.99 33.69
CA THR A 77 3.34 -19.84 34.49
C THR A 77 3.92 -18.43 34.31
N ALA A 78 4.55 -17.92 35.37
CA ALA A 78 5.25 -16.64 35.32
C ALA A 78 6.51 -16.73 34.41
N PRO A 79 7.07 -15.59 33.98
CA PRO A 79 8.32 -15.55 33.23
C PRO A 79 9.46 -16.33 33.92
N SER A 80 10.20 -17.11 33.12
CA SER A 80 11.35 -17.91 33.55
C SER A 80 12.44 -17.91 32.49
N ASP A 81 13.62 -18.46 32.81
CA ASP A 81 14.73 -18.58 31.84
C ASP A 81 14.36 -19.49 30.65
N GLU A 82 13.47 -20.47 30.89
CA GLU A 82 12.92 -21.36 29.86
C GLU A 82 11.81 -20.66 29.04
N ASN A 83 10.89 -19.95 29.71
CA ASN A 83 9.82 -19.19 29.07
C ASN A 83 9.93 -17.71 29.41
N TRP A 84 10.63 -16.94 28.56
CA TRP A 84 10.99 -15.54 28.82
C TRP A 84 9.79 -14.62 29.13
N MET A 85 8.61 -14.96 28.63
CA MET A 85 7.36 -14.24 28.88
C MET A 85 6.30 -15.11 29.59
N GLY A 86 6.69 -16.27 30.11
CA GLY A 86 5.79 -17.25 30.70
C GLY A 86 4.95 -17.98 29.66
N THR A 87 3.91 -18.66 30.12
CA THR A 87 3.03 -19.46 29.28
C THR A 87 1.57 -19.01 29.32
N ASP A 88 0.82 -19.36 28.28
CA ASP A 88 -0.61 -19.09 28.20
C ASP A 88 -1.47 -20.12 28.95
N ARG A 89 -2.80 -19.96 28.85
CA ARG A 89 -3.80 -20.85 29.47
C ARG A 89 -3.70 -22.31 28.99
N SER A 90 -3.15 -22.52 27.81
CA SER A 90 -2.95 -23.84 27.23
C SER A 90 -1.58 -24.43 27.59
N GLY A 91 -0.64 -23.62 28.07
CA GLY A 91 0.73 -24.01 28.38
C GLY A 91 1.71 -23.81 27.22
N ARG A 92 1.41 -22.86 26.32
CA ARG A 92 2.27 -22.48 25.20
C ARG A 92 3.15 -21.29 25.58
N ASP A 93 4.38 -21.27 25.07
CA ASP A 93 5.32 -20.16 25.27
C ASP A 93 4.78 -18.84 24.68
N VAL A 94 4.60 -17.82 25.52
CA VAL A 94 4.02 -16.53 25.11
C VAL A 94 4.95 -15.76 24.19
N TYR A 95 6.26 -15.83 24.42
CA TYR A 95 7.26 -15.12 23.64
C TYR A 95 7.26 -15.58 22.17
N SER A 96 7.36 -16.89 21.95
CA SER A 96 7.36 -17.51 20.62
C SER A 96 6.04 -17.24 19.88
N ARG A 97 4.90 -17.24 20.61
CA ARG A 97 3.60 -16.85 20.06
C ARG A 97 3.53 -15.38 19.68
N LEU A 98 4.15 -14.49 20.44
CA LEU A 98 4.19 -13.06 20.15
C LEU A 98 4.97 -12.80 18.85
N ILE A 99 6.17 -13.39 18.70
CA ILE A 99 6.97 -13.22 17.49
C ILE A 99 6.26 -13.83 16.27
N LYS A 100 5.67 -15.03 16.41
CA LYS A 100 4.89 -15.65 15.33
C LYS A 100 3.65 -14.84 14.96
N GLY A 101 2.93 -14.33 15.97
CA GLY A 101 1.78 -13.45 15.80
C GLY A 101 2.16 -12.18 15.04
N GLY A 102 3.30 -11.56 15.38
CA GLY A 102 3.85 -10.42 14.66
C GLY A 102 4.07 -10.70 13.17
N GLN A 103 4.65 -11.85 12.83
CA GLN A 103 4.84 -12.27 11.44
C GLN A 103 3.50 -12.40 10.69
N ILE A 104 2.51 -13.06 11.31
CA ILE A 104 1.18 -13.24 10.71
C ILE A 104 0.47 -11.89 10.54
N SER A 105 0.51 -11.01 11.55
CA SER A 105 -0.11 -9.70 11.51
C SER A 105 0.51 -8.77 10.46
N LEU A 106 1.84 -8.76 10.33
CA LEU A 106 2.53 -7.98 9.31
C LEU A 106 2.21 -8.49 7.90
N ALA A 107 2.24 -9.80 7.68
CA ALA A 107 1.87 -10.40 6.40
C ALA A 107 0.41 -10.09 6.04
N ALA A 108 -0.51 -10.24 7.00
CA ALA A 108 -1.93 -9.94 6.80
C ALA A 108 -2.17 -8.47 6.46
N GLY A 109 -1.59 -7.55 7.25
CA GLY A 109 -1.75 -6.11 7.06
C GLY A 109 -1.16 -5.64 5.73
N PHE A 110 0.03 -6.12 5.37
CA PHE A 110 0.67 -5.77 4.10
C PHE A 110 -0.16 -6.23 2.90
N MET A 111 -0.59 -7.49 2.90
CA MET A 111 -1.40 -8.05 1.79
C MET A 111 -2.78 -7.38 1.70
N ALA A 112 -3.42 -7.11 2.83
CA ALA A 112 -4.70 -6.41 2.85
C ALA A 112 -4.57 -4.99 2.27
N VAL A 113 -3.55 -4.24 2.68
CA VAL A 113 -3.28 -2.90 2.14
C VAL A 113 -2.96 -2.95 0.64
N ALA A 114 -2.21 -3.95 0.18
CA ALA A 114 -1.95 -4.12 -1.25
C ALA A 114 -3.24 -4.29 -2.06
N ILE A 115 -4.20 -5.08 -1.54
CA ILE A 115 -5.54 -5.23 -2.16
C ILE A 115 -6.31 -3.90 -2.12
N VAL A 116 -6.35 -3.23 -0.96
CA VAL A 116 -7.02 -1.92 -0.79
C VAL A 116 -6.47 -0.89 -1.78
N MET A 117 -5.15 -0.80 -1.91
CA MET A 117 -4.49 0.12 -2.82
C MET A 117 -4.78 -0.24 -4.27
N THR A 118 -4.68 -1.53 -4.64
CA THR A 118 -4.92 -1.97 -6.01
C THR A 118 -6.36 -1.65 -6.44
N ILE A 119 -7.36 -2.02 -5.64
CA ILE A 119 -8.77 -1.77 -5.95
C ILE A 119 -9.07 -0.27 -5.86
N GLY A 120 -8.68 0.37 -4.75
CA GLY A 120 -8.98 1.76 -4.47
C GLY A 120 -8.36 2.72 -5.47
N ILE A 121 -7.07 2.55 -5.80
CA ILE A 121 -6.39 3.38 -6.80
C ILE A 121 -7.00 3.16 -8.17
N SER A 122 -7.22 1.91 -8.59
CA SER A 122 -7.76 1.62 -9.92
C SER A 122 -9.16 2.22 -10.10
N LEU A 123 -10.08 1.92 -9.17
CA LEU A 123 -11.46 2.41 -9.25
C LEU A 123 -11.56 3.92 -9.03
N GLY A 124 -10.79 4.48 -8.10
CA GLY A 124 -10.75 5.92 -7.84
C GLY A 124 -10.19 6.70 -9.02
N ALA A 125 -9.13 6.21 -9.64
CA ALA A 125 -8.54 6.81 -10.84
C ALA A 125 -9.51 6.76 -12.03
N MET A 126 -10.15 5.61 -12.26
CA MET A 126 -11.17 5.48 -13.31
C MET A 126 -12.34 6.45 -13.09
N ALA A 127 -12.87 6.52 -11.87
CA ALA A 127 -13.96 7.43 -11.51
C ALA A 127 -13.57 8.90 -11.71
N GLY A 128 -12.41 9.32 -11.19
CA GLY A 128 -11.97 10.71 -11.27
C GLY A 128 -11.56 11.16 -12.68
N PHE A 129 -10.97 10.26 -13.47
CA PHE A 129 -10.50 10.57 -14.81
C PHE A 129 -11.64 10.63 -15.83
N PHE A 130 -12.41 9.53 -15.96
CA PHE A 130 -13.48 9.43 -16.96
C PHE A 130 -14.71 10.26 -16.57
N GLY A 131 -15.05 10.33 -15.28
CA GLY A 131 -16.26 11.04 -14.83
C GLY A 131 -17.56 10.37 -15.30
N GLY A 132 -18.66 11.12 -15.28
CA GLY A 132 -19.94 10.70 -15.86
C GLY A 132 -20.53 9.45 -15.19
N TRP A 133 -20.99 8.48 -16.00
CA TRP A 133 -21.56 7.23 -15.50
C TRP A 133 -20.57 6.44 -14.64
N VAL A 134 -19.30 6.33 -15.08
CA VAL A 134 -18.29 5.49 -14.38
C VAL A 134 -18.11 5.99 -12.96
N ASP A 135 -17.99 7.31 -12.82
CA ASP A 135 -17.92 7.96 -11.52
C ASP A 135 -19.16 7.68 -10.67
N GLN A 136 -20.37 7.90 -11.21
CA GLN A 136 -21.61 7.65 -10.48
C GLN A 136 -21.73 6.20 -10.02
N PHE A 137 -21.38 5.23 -10.86
CA PHE A 137 -21.46 3.81 -10.51
C PHE A 137 -20.46 3.44 -9.41
N VAL A 138 -19.18 3.84 -9.55
CA VAL A 138 -18.14 3.55 -8.57
C VAL A 138 -18.45 4.23 -7.23
N MET A 139 -18.89 5.49 -7.26
CA MET A 139 -19.27 6.23 -6.04
C MET A 139 -20.53 5.64 -5.40
N ARG A 140 -21.53 5.20 -6.17
CA ARG A 140 -22.68 4.48 -5.59
C ARG A 140 -22.27 3.17 -4.91
N LEU A 141 -21.40 2.38 -5.53
CA LEU A 141 -20.89 1.15 -4.92
C LEU A 141 -20.13 1.46 -3.61
N THR A 142 -19.31 2.51 -3.65
CA THR A 142 -18.58 3.04 -2.48
C THR A 142 -19.53 3.46 -1.36
N ASP A 143 -20.61 4.17 -1.69
CA ASP A 143 -21.62 4.66 -0.74
C ASP A 143 -22.38 3.49 -0.10
N VAL A 144 -22.75 2.47 -0.87
CA VAL A 144 -23.40 1.25 -0.37
C VAL A 144 -22.50 0.50 0.62
N LEU A 145 -21.22 0.32 0.28
CA LEU A 145 -20.27 -0.36 1.17
C LEU A 145 -20.02 0.41 2.46
N LEU A 146 -19.95 1.74 2.40
CA LEU A 146 -19.72 2.58 3.57
C LEU A 146 -20.97 2.77 4.45
N ALA A 147 -22.17 2.58 3.88
CA ALA A 147 -23.41 2.59 4.65
C ALA A 147 -23.54 1.36 5.57
N ILE A 148 -22.88 0.25 5.21
CA ILE A 148 -22.86 -0.96 6.03
C ILE A 148 -21.77 -0.81 7.11
N PRO A 149 -22.10 -0.98 8.40
CA PRO A 149 -21.09 -1.00 9.46
C PRO A 149 -20.02 -2.08 9.19
N LEU A 150 -18.75 -1.68 9.11
CA LEU A 150 -17.64 -2.59 8.76
C LEU A 150 -17.59 -3.83 9.65
N ILE A 151 -17.83 -3.66 10.96
CA ILE A 151 -17.86 -4.77 11.93
C ILE A 151 -18.91 -5.81 11.53
N LEU A 152 -20.10 -5.39 11.06
CA LEU A 152 -21.16 -6.31 10.62
C LEU A 152 -20.72 -7.12 9.39
N LEU A 153 -20.03 -6.48 8.45
CA LEU A 153 -19.46 -7.16 7.29
C LEU A 153 -18.43 -8.20 7.73
N LEU A 154 -17.52 -7.84 8.65
CA LEU A 154 -16.48 -8.74 9.15
C LEU A 154 -17.05 -9.96 9.89
N ILE A 155 -18.03 -9.78 10.78
CA ILE A 155 -18.63 -10.91 11.51
C ILE A 155 -19.45 -11.82 10.59
N THR A 156 -20.14 -11.24 9.59
CA THR A 156 -20.91 -12.01 8.60
C THR A 156 -19.98 -12.82 7.71
N ALA A 157 -18.85 -12.23 7.30
CA ALA A 157 -17.83 -12.97 6.59
C ALA A 157 -17.23 -14.09 7.46
N ALA A 158 -16.98 -13.84 8.74
CA ALA A 158 -16.47 -14.85 9.66
C ALA A 158 -17.45 -16.01 9.92
N SER A 159 -18.76 -15.80 9.76
CA SER A 159 -19.76 -16.87 9.85
C SER A 159 -19.94 -17.67 8.56
N LEU A 160 -19.75 -17.02 7.41
CA LEU A 160 -19.89 -17.65 6.09
C LEU A 160 -18.63 -18.40 5.64
N PHE A 161 -17.45 -17.87 5.95
CA PHE A 161 -16.17 -18.41 5.50
C PHE A 161 -15.45 -19.17 6.62
N ARG A 162 -14.71 -20.22 6.24
CA ARG A 162 -13.80 -20.89 7.18
C ARG A 162 -12.69 -19.92 7.61
N PRO A 163 -12.44 -19.75 8.92
CA PRO A 163 -11.37 -18.86 9.39
C PRO A 163 -10.01 -19.31 8.86
N SER A 164 -9.37 -18.44 8.08
CA SER A 164 -8.01 -18.63 7.57
C SER A 164 -7.33 -17.27 7.38
N LEU A 165 -6.00 -17.26 7.35
CA LEU A 165 -5.24 -16.05 7.07
C LEU A 165 -5.66 -15.41 5.74
N GLN A 166 -5.86 -16.24 4.71
CA GLN A 166 -6.25 -15.79 3.37
C GLN A 166 -7.65 -15.14 3.36
N THR A 167 -8.63 -15.78 3.99
CA THR A 167 -10.00 -15.24 4.05
C THR A 167 -10.03 -13.91 4.81
N THR A 168 -9.30 -13.79 5.92
CA THR A 168 -9.20 -12.53 6.66
C THR A 168 -8.59 -11.41 5.82
N ILE A 169 -7.49 -11.70 5.10
CA ILE A 169 -6.84 -10.74 4.20
C ILE A 169 -7.81 -10.24 3.12
N ILE A 170 -8.50 -11.17 2.45
CA ILE A 170 -9.43 -10.83 1.36
C ILE A 170 -10.60 -10.00 1.88
N VAL A 171 -11.21 -10.43 3.00
CA VAL A 171 -12.36 -9.74 3.59
C VAL A 171 -12.00 -8.32 3.99
N ILE A 172 -10.87 -8.12 4.69
CA ILE A 172 -10.42 -6.77 5.07
C ILE A 172 -10.07 -5.94 3.83
N GLY A 173 -9.36 -6.53 2.87
CA GLY A 173 -8.93 -5.84 1.66
C GLY A 173 -10.07 -5.34 0.79
N VAL A 174 -11.07 -6.20 0.54
CA VAL A 174 -12.23 -5.92 -0.32
C VAL A 174 -13.28 -5.05 0.38
N SER A 175 -13.29 -5.00 1.72
CA SER A 175 -14.20 -4.11 2.46
C SER A 175 -13.65 -2.70 2.67
N SER A 176 -12.31 -2.51 2.61
CA SER A 176 -11.67 -1.25 3.03
C SER A 176 -11.21 -0.34 1.88
N TRP A 177 -11.38 -0.72 0.62
CA TRP A 177 -11.03 0.12 -0.54
C TRP A 177 -11.86 1.41 -0.76
N PRO A 178 -13.14 1.54 -0.31
CA PRO A 178 -13.96 2.72 -0.62
C PRO A 178 -13.32 4.07 -0.23
N GLY A 179 -12.67 4.13 0.94
CA GLY A 179 -11.98 5.34 1.39
C GLY A 179 -10.83 5.75 0.47
N THR A 180 -9.99 4.78 0.09
CA THR A 180 -8.87 4.99 -0.85
C THR A 180 -9.37 5.43 -2.23
N ALA A 181 -10.47 4.84 -2.73
CA ALA A 181 -11.06 5.23 -4.01
C ALA A 181 -11.54 6.69 -4.01
N ARG A 182 -12.20 7.14 -2.95
CA ARG A 182 -12.63 8.55 -2.83
C ARG A 182 -11.45 9.51 -2.79
N LEU A 183 -10.40 9.16 -2.04
CA LEU A 183 -9.17 9.97 -1.96
C LEU A 183 -8.54 10.13 -3.36
N VAL A 184 -8.30 9.01 -4.04
CA VAL A 184 -7.66 9.00 -5.36
C VAL A 184 -8.53 9.71 -6.40
N ARG A 185 -9.85 9.48 -6.38
CA ARG A 185 -10.80 10.23 -7.22
C ARG A 185 -10.65 11.73 -7.03
N GLY A 186 -10.58 12.20 -5.78
CA GLY A 186 -10.38 13.61 -5.46
C GLY A 186 -9.09 14.17 -6.07
N GLN A 187 -8.00 13.41 -6.03
CA GLN A 187 -6.73 13.79 -6.67
C GLN A 187 -6.87 13.88 -8.19
N PHE A 188 -7.49 12.88 -8.83
CA PHE A 188 -7.70 12.90 -10.28
C PHE A 188 -8.60 14.06 -10.72
N LEU A 189 -9.66 14.37 -9.98
CA LEU A 189 -10.51 15.54 -10.26
C LEU A 189 -9.73 16.85 -10.13
N ALA A 190 -8.86 16.98 -9.12
CA ALA A 190 -8.01 18.15 -8.93
C ALA A 190 -6.96 18.31 -10.06
N LEU A 191 -6.43 17.19 -10.55
CA LEU A 191 -5.40 17.19 -11.60
C LEU A 191 -5.97 17.31 -13.02
N LYS A 192 -7.22 16.87 -13.25
CA LYS A 192 -7.85 16.81 -14.58
C LYS A 192 -7.86 18.13 -15.35
N ASN A 193 -7.90 19.25 -14.64
CA ASN A 193 -7.97 20.60 -15.20
C ASN A 193 -6.62 21.34 -15.17
N GLN A 194 -5.51 20.66 -14.85
CA GLN A 194 -4.18 21.27 -14.82
C GLN A 194 -3.63 21.48 -16.24
N GLU A 195 -2.80 22.51 -16.41
CA GLU A 195 -2.25 22.93 -17.72
C GLU A 195 -1.50 21.81 -18.44
N PHE A 196 -0.77 20.96 -17.69
CA PHE A 196 -0.03 19.83 -18.28
C PHE A 196 -0.95 18.77 -18.90
N VAL A 197 -2.14 18.56 -18.33
CA VAL A 197 -3.16 17.64 -18.89
C VAL A 197 -3.74 18.23 -20.18
N THR A 198 -4.03 19.54 -20.17
CA THR A 198 -4.53 20.25 -21.35
C THR A 198 -3.51 20.25 -22.48
N ALA A 199 -2.23 20.50 -22.18
CA ALA A 199 -1.14 20.42 -23.14
C ALA A 199 -0.99 19.01 -23.72
N ALA A 200 -1.07 17.96 -22.89
CA ALA A 200 -1.02 16.57 -23.35
C ALA A 200 -2.16 16.23 -24.31
N ARG A 201 -3.39 16.68 -24.02
CA ARG A 201 -4.55 16.54 -24.93
C ARG A 201 -4.33 17.28 -26.25
N ALA A 202 -3.80 18.52 -26.19
CA ALA A 202 -3.52 19.31 -27.38
C ALA A 202 -2.45 18.67 -28.29
N MET A 203 -1.52 17.90 -27.70
CA MET A 203 -0.55 17.08 -28.43
C MET A 203 -1.13 15.75 -28.95
N GLY A 204 -2.43 15.52 -28.81
CA GLY A 204 -3.11 14.31 -29.32
C GLY A 204 -2.93 13.06 -28.46
N ALA A 205 -2.53 13.19 -27.19
CA ALA A 205 -2.44 12.04 -26.31
C ALA A 205 -3.83 11.44 -26.03
N ASN A 206 -3.96 10.12 -26.24
CA ASN A 206 -5.19 9.39 -25.91
C ASN A 206 -5.45 9.47 -24.39
N PRO A 207 -6.70 9.62 -23.94
CA PRO A 207 -7.09 9.55 -22.53
C PRO A 207 -6.40 8.46 -21.69
N VAL A 208 -6.24 7.23 -22.21
CA VAL A 208 -5.56 6.14 -21.48
C VAL A 208 -4.08 6.46 -21.23
N ARG A 209 -3.42 7.10 -22.20
CA ARG A 209 -2.02 7.53 -22.10
C ARG A 209 -1.84 8.74 -21.17
N ILE A 210 -2.88 9.55 -20.98
CA ILE A 210 -2.86 10.67 -20.03
C ILE A 210 -3.04 10.17 -18.59
N MET A 211 -3.78 9.07 -18.42
CA MET A 211 -4.05 8.45 -17.14
C MET A 211 -2.87 7.60 -16.62
N ALA A 212 -2.12 6.95 -17.53
CA ALA A 212 -0.96 6.11 -17.23
C ALA A 212 0.30 6.93 -16.92
#